data_AF-A0A9Q8QQ22-F1
#
_entry.id   AF-A0A9Q8QQ22-F1
#
_cell.length_a   1.000
_cell.length_b   1.000
_cell.length_c   1.000
_cell.angle_alpha   90.00
_cell.angle_beta   90.00
_cell.angle_gamma   90.00
#
_symmetry.space_group_name_H-M   'P 1'
#
loop_
_entity.id
_entity.type
_entity.pdbx_description
1 polymer ?
#
loop_
_entity_poly.entity_id
_entity_poly.type
_entity_poly.pdbx_seq_one_letter_code
_entity_poly.pdbx_strand_id
1 'polypeptide(L)'
;MDIHKDHTNRLQTIHGGTIASLVDLGGSLAVASTGRFATGVSTDLNVTYLAPGGRPGDLLKGTAICDKSNAFEASPPPRTVIVRTRY
;
A
#
# COMPACT_ATOMS: atom_id res chain seq x y z
N MET A 1 -1.54 -7.52 -9.81
CA MET A 1 -0.89 -6.54 -10.71
C MET A 1 0.24 -7.28 -11.40
N ASP A 2 0.25 -7.30 -12.72
CA ASP A 2 1.34 -7.94 -13.47
C ASP A 2 2.60 -7.07 -13.42
N ILE A 3 3.74 -7.69 -13.11
CA ILE A 3 5.01 -6.98 -13.07
C ILE A 3 5.53 -6.87 -14.50
N HIS A 4 5.70 -5.63 -14.96
CA HIS A 4 6.29 -5.30 -16.25
C HIS A 4 7.70 -4.76 -16.05
N LYS A 5 8.49 -4.74 -17.12
CA LYS A 5 9.86 -4.22 -17.09
C LYS A 5 9.93 -2.78 -16.57
N ASP A 6 8.94 -1.96 -16.90
CA ASP A 6 8.85 -0.55 -16.47
C ASP A 6 8.65 -0.39 -14.95
N HIS A 7 8.20 -1.46 -14.27
CA HIS A 7 8.01 -1.51 -12.82
C HIS A 7 9.28 -1.98 -12.08
N THR A 8 10.35 -2.33 -12.79
CA THR A 8 11.56 -2.92 -12.20
C THR A 8 12.69 -1.94 -11.98
N ASN A 9 13.54 -2.27 -11.02
CA ASN A 9 14.80 -1.59 -10.77
C ASN A 9 15.93 -2.16 -11.65
N ARG A 10 17.15 -1.62 -11.51
CA ARG A 10 18.34 -2.04 -12.27
C ARG A 10 18.67 -3.54 -12.14
N LEU A 11 18.27 -4.19 -11.05
CA LEU A 11 18.46 -5.62 -10.76
C LEU A 11 17.35 -6.50 -11.33
N GLN A 12 16.44 -5.97 -12.17
CA GLN A 12 15.33 -6.71 -12.79
C GLN A 12 14.32 -7.30 -11.78
N THR A 13 14.26 -6.72 -10.58
CA THR A 13 13.21 -6.98 -9.58
C THR A 13 12.33 -5.75 -9.45
N ILE A 14 11.09 -5.91 -9.00
CA ILE A 14 10.19 -4.77 -8.83
C ILE A 14 10.82 -3.66 -7.96
N HIS A 15 10.64 -2.41 -8.39
CA HIS A 15 11.16 -1.28 -7.68
C HIS A 15 10.38 -1.06 -6.38
N GLY A 16 11.08 -0.78 -5.28
CA GLY A 16 10.44 -0.53 -3.99
C GLY A 16 9.40 0.60 -4.08
N GLY A 17 9.74 1.70 -4.78
CA GLY A 17 8.79 2.80 -5.02
C GLY A 17 7.48 2.35 -5.69
N THR A 18 7.52 1.40 -6.62
CA THR A 18 6.30 0.87 -7.26
C THR A 18 5.42 0.10 -6.26
N ILE A 19 6.03 -0.67 -5.36
CA ILE A 19 5.30 -1.34 -4.28
C ILE A 19 4.73 -0.30 -3.30
N ALA A 20 5.51 0.71 -2.92
CA ALA A 20 5.07 1.76 -2.00
C ALA A 20 3.86 2.52 -2.54
N SER A 21 3.85 2.86 -3.84
CA SER A 21 2.70 3.46 -4.50
C SER A 21 1.48 2.53 -4.52
N LEU A 22 1.67 1.22 -4.76
CA LEU A 22 0.56 0.26 -4.70
C LEU A 22 -0.02 0.16 -3.28
N VAL A 23 0.83 0.23 -2.26
CA VAL A 23 0.41 0.26 -0.86
C VAL A 23 -0.38 1.52 -0.55
N ASP A 24 0.05 2.68 -1.03
CA ASP A 24 -0.64 3.97 -0.85
C ASP A 24 -2.05 3.95 -1.50
N LEU A 25 -2.13 3.47 -2.74
CA LEU A 25 -3.41 3.27 -3.44
C LEU A 25 -4.31 2.27 -2.70
N GLY A 26 -3.73 1.16 -2.23
CA GLY A 26 -4.44 0.14 -1.45
C GLY A 26 -4.97 0.67 -0.12
N GLY A 27 -4.20 1.52 0.56
CA GLY A 27 -4.59 2.19 1.80
C GLY A 27 -5.77 3.14 1.58
N SER A 28 -5.68 4.00 0.56
CA SER A 28 -6.77 4.91 0.17
C SER A 28 -8.05 4.15 -0.19
N LEU A 29 -7.94 3.06 -0.96
CA LEU A 29 -9.08 2.22 -1.34
C LEU A 29 -9.69 1.49 -0.14
N ALA A 30 -8.86 0.98 0.78
CA ALA A 30 -9.32 0.32 1.99
C ALA A 30 -10.04 1.27 2.96
N VAL A 31 -9.66 2.56 2.99
CA VAL A 31 -10.39 3.57 3.75
C VAL A 31 -11.69 3.95 3.03
N ALA A 32 -11.64 4.17 1.71
CA ALA A 32 -12.82 4.52 0.92
C ALA A 32 -13.90 3.43 0.98
N SER A 33 -13.52 2.14 1.04
CA SER A 33 -14.46 1.02 1.18
C SER A 33 -15.25 1.03 2.50
N THR A 34 -14.82 1.80 3.50
CA THR A 34 -15.56 2.00 4.77
C THR A 34 -16.65 3.08 4.70
N GLY A 35 -17.00 3.55 3.50
CA GLY A 35 -18.06 4.55 3.28
C GLY A 35 -17.63 6.00 3.49
N ARG A 36 -16.33 6.25 3.57
CA ARG A 36 -15.73 7.58 3.81
C ARG A 36 -15.08 8.09 2.54
N PHE A 37 -15.82 8.90 1.79
CA PHE A 37 -15.39 9.49 0.51
C PHE A 37 -14.60 10.80 0.68
N ALA A 38 -14.43 11.28 1.91
CA ALA A 38 -13.51 12.39 2.18
C ALA A 38 -12.09 11.89 1.93
N THR A 39 -11.44 12.42 0.90
CA THR A 39 -10.09 12.06 0.50
C THR A 39 -9.11 12.45 1.61
N GLY A 40 -8.84 11.52 2.52
CA GLY A 40 -7.71 11.63 3.42
C GLY A 40 -6.42 11.62 2.59
N VAL A 41 -5.41 12.33 3.07
CA VAL A 41 -4.05 12.21 2.54
C VAL A 41 -3.27 11.22 3.39
N SER A 42 -2.40 10.42 2.76
CA SER A 42 -1.44 9.60 3.49
C SER A 42 -0.42 10.52 4.17
N THR A 43 -0.55 10.68 5.49
CA THR A 43 0.34 11.53 6.29
C THR A 43 1.59 10.79 6.77
N ASP A 44 1.48 9.47 6.90
CA ASP A 44 2.56 8.58 7.30
C ASP A 44 2.41 7.25 6.56
N LEU A 45 3.51 6.77 5.99
CA LEU A 45 3.54 5.51 5.25
C LEU A 45 4.82 4.76 5.60
N ASN A 46 4.67 3.63 6.29
CA ASN A 46 5.77 2.74 6.60
C ASN A 46 5.72 1.47 5.73
N VAL A 47 6.78 1.22 4.96
CA VAL A 47 6.90 0.04 4.09
C VAL A 47 8.17 -0.72 4.45
N THR A 48 8.02 -1.99 4.83
CA THR A 48 9.13 -2.89 5.11
C THR A 48 9.24 -3.95 4.01
N TYR A 49 10.39 -4.02 3.37
CA TYR A 49 10.69 -5.04 2.36
C TYR A 49 11.40 -6.21 3.03
N LEU A 50 10.73 -7.36 3.07
CA LEU A 50 11.27 -8.58 3.70
C LEU A 50 12.14 -9.40 2.75
N ALA A 51 11.93 -9.28 1.44
CA ALA A 51 12.70 -9.96 0.40
C ALA A 51 12.69 -9.13 -0.90
N PRO A 52 13.58 -9.43 -1.87
CA PRO A 52 13.50 -8.87 -3.21
C PRO A 52 12.13 -9.20 -3.81
N GLY A 53 11.44 -8.18 -4.32
CA GLY A 53 10.12 -8.40 -4.92
C GLY A 53 10.22 -9.10 -6.28
N GLY A 54 9.07 -9.60 -6.76
CA GLY A 54 8.96 -10.40 -7.98
C GLY A 54 9.60 -9.77 -9.24
N ARG A 55 9.75 -10.60 -10.27
CA ARG A 55 10.35 -10.26 -11.57
C ARG A 55 9.28 -9.99 -12.62
N PRO A 56 9.63 -9.43 -13.79
CA PRO A 56 8.68 -9.27 -14.88
C PRO A 56 8.03 -10.62 -15.24
N GLY A 57 6.70 -10.62 -15.37
CA GLY A 57 5.89 -11.82 -15.59
C GLY A 57 5.34 -12.46 -14.32
N ASP A 58 5.82 -12.07 -13.13
CA ASP A 58 5.21 -12.49 -11.88
C ASP A 58 3.94 -11.66 -11.59
N LEU A 59 2.98 -12.29 -10.90
CA LEU A 59 1.75 -11.65 -10.47
C LEU A 59 1.88 -11.15 -9.03
N LEU A 60 1.96 -9.84 -8.86
CA LEU A 60 1.96 -9.22 -7.53
C LEU A 60 0.54 -9.22 -6.95
N LYS A 61 0.40 -9.79 -5.74
CA LYS A 61 -0.85 -9.79 -4.97
C LYS A 61 -0.64 -9.05 -3.65
N GLY A 62 -1.64 -8.30 -3.23
CA GLY A 62 -1.63 -7.58 -1.97
C GLY A 62 -3.04 -7.49 -1.42
N THR A 63 -3.17 -7.55 -0.10
CA THR A 63 -4.45 -7.37 0.59
C THR A 63 -4.35 -6.13 1.47
N ALA A 64 -5.22 -5.17 1.22
CA ALA A 64 -5.37 -3.99 2.07
C ALA A 64 -6.54 -4.22 3.03
N ILE A 65 -6.29 -4.00 4.33
CA ILE A 65 -7.31 -4.14 5.38
C ILE A 65 -7.28 -2.83 6.18
N CYS A 66 -8.44 -2.21 6.32
CA CYS A 66 -8.61 -1.08 7.23
C CYS A 66 -8.94 -1.63 8.63
N ASP A 67 -7.97 -1.63 9.54
CA ASP A 67 -8.13 -2.17 10.90
C ASP A 67 -8.80 -1.15 11.84
N LYS A 68 -8.30 0.10 11.85
CA LYS A 68 -8.90 1.22 12.60
C LYS A 68 -9.05 2.44 11.71
N SER A 69 -10.27 2.94 11.60
CA SER A 69 -10.60 4.19 10.93
C SER A 69 -11.29 5.13 11.91
N ASN A 70 -10.49 5.92 12.60
CA ASN A 70 -10.99 6.98 13.47
C ASN A 70 -11.34 8.18 12.58
N ALA A 71 -12.57 8.22 12.06
CA ALA A 71 -13.07 9.46 11.48
C ALA A 71 -13.44 10.40 12.62
N PHE A 72 -12.71 11.52 12.71
CA PHE A 72 -13.12 12.76 13.35
C PHE A 72 -14.10 12.61 14.53
N GLU A 73 -13.61 12.05 15.63
CA GLU A 73 -13.99 12.52 16.95
C GLU A 73 -12.77 13.26 17.50
N ALA A 74 -13.01 14.45 18.04
CA ALA A 74 -11.99 15.43 18.37
C ALA A 74 -11.08 14.96 19.52
N SER A 75 -10.10 14.08 19.25
CA SER A 75 -8.94 13.83 20.12
C SER A 75 -7.93 12.91 19.40
N PRO A 76 -6.61 13.19 19.40
CA PRO A 76 -5.65 12.46 18.57
C PRO A 76 -5.11 11.21 19.29
N PRO A 77 -5.26 10.02 18.69
CA PRO A 77 -4.21 8.99 18.76
C PRO A 77 -3.75 8.57 17.35
N PRO A 78 -2.59 7.90 17.21
CA PRO A 78 -1.90 7.76 15.94
C PRO A 78 -2.72 6.98 14.89
N ARG A 79 -2.69 7.50 13.67
CA ARG A 79 -3.41 7.00 12.49
C ARG A 79 -2.55 5.95 11.80
N THR A 80 -2.89 4.67 11.92
CA THR A 80 -2.14 3.59 11.25
C THR A 80 -3.08 2.72 10.44
N VAL A 81 -2.92 2.73 9.12
CA VAL A 81 -3.54 1.76 8.20
C VAL A 81 -2.46 0.77 7.79
N ILE A 82 -2.66 -0.52 8.05
CA ILE A 82 -1.67 -1.57 7.77
C ILE A 82 -2.04 -2.28 6.48
N VAL A 83 -1.27 -2.07 5.41
CA VAL A 83 -1.37 -2.85 4.18
C VAL A 83 -0.33 -3.97 4.24
N ARG A 84 -0.77 -5.23 4.15
CA ARG A 84 0.12 -6.39 4.12
C ARG A 84 0.16 -6.97 2.72
N THR A 85 1.29 -6.80 2.06
CA THR A 85 1.58 -7.47 0.79
C THR A 85 2.34 -8.76 1.09
N ARG A 86 1.76 -9.92 0.74
CA ARG A 86 2.48 -11.21 0.73
C ARG A 86 2.85 -11.52 -0.71
N TYR A 87 4.14 -11.68 -0.97
CA TYR A 87 4.70 -12.15 -2.24
C TYR A 87 4.81 -13.68 -2.23
#